data_AF-A0A5J4WQU0-F1
#
_entry.id   AF-A0A5J4WQU0-F1
#
_cell.length_a   1.000
_cell.length_b   1.000
_cell.length_c   1.000
_cell.angle_alpha   90.00
_cell.angle_beta   90.00
_cell.angle_gamma   90.00
#
_symmetry.space_group_name_H-M   'P 1'
#
loop_
_entity.id
_entity.type
_entity.pdbx_description
1 polymer ?
#
loop_
_entity_poly.entity_id
_entity_poly.type
_entity_poly.pdbx_seq_one_letter_code
_entity_poly.pdbx_strand_id
1 'polypeptide(L)'
;MTLSRMLLFVLLSVSTFVRCQSTDAGSQHMRTPNVEVENFMARVDATGPSNQYTYTSVLSSSLIWPAWTEAATSFEVINQDTVSSLPGLKAFSFTAAECQVFEQSVNSHLKALLGIAAHVYLNRTIQPSISYTALAAPKSLYTKAKLGTGEIELDDSVAQGCNVPYEILKYSLQTHGIVDESCVPNEGPSPNNYFTQFKNAATEADLPPIPTRCISGGSSGDIKGVMVGMKLGSLINIVDLTALKMFLTRLGAIAGVVKYTGGTYRGIILGWTSNDKLIVATPNGPNGAYVRQTLDAITLAQGTFEIRGTVIFYEGNKTPPTRSDPPTQNVKQNKHL
;
A
#
# COMPACT_ATOMS: atom_id res chain seq x y z
N MET A 1 -26.61 4.54 -17.63
CA MET A 1 -25.15 4.80 -17.53
C MET A 1 -24.72 5.51 -18.79
N THR A 2 -24.42 6.80 -18.69
CA THR A 2 -24.21 7.70 -19.83
C THR A 2 -22.77 7.63 -20.35
N LEU A 3 -22.62 7.70 -21.68
CA LEU A 3 -21.37 7.64 -22.46
C LEU A 3 -20.25 8.56 -21.93
N SER A 4 -20.63 9.65 -21.24
CA SER A 4 -19.73 10.62 -20.62
C SER A 4 -18.86 10.04 -19.49
N ARG A 5 -19.36 9.07 -18.69
CA ARG A 5 -18.57 8.42 -17.62
C ARG A 5 -17.50 7.46 -18.17
N MET A 6 -17.75 6.85 -19.33
CA MET A 6 -16.84 5.89 -19.95
C MET A 6 -15.67 6.59 -20.66
N LEU A 7 -15.90 7.76 -21.24
CA LEU A 7 -14.88 8.56 -21.91
C LEU A 7 -13.83 9.13 -20.92
N LEU A 8 -14.24 9.40 -19.68
CA LEU A 8 -13.35 9.95 -18.65
C LEU A 8 -12.51 8.90 -17.92
N PHE A 9 -13.05 7.69 -17.71
CA PHE A 9 -12.23 6.54 -17.29
C PHE A 9 -11.14 6.26 -18.33
N VAL A 10 -11.45 6.42 -19.62
CA VAL A 10 -10.45 6.39 -20.69
C VAL A 10 -9.50 7.58 -20.57
N LEU A 11 -9.90 8.80 -20.25
CA LEU A 11 -8.96 9.94 -20.11
C LEU A 11 -8.07 9.88 -18.87
N LEU A 12 -8.53 9.36 -17.72
CA LEU A 12 -7.71 9.12 -16.52
C LEU A 12 -6.81 7.88 -16.68
N SER A 13 -7.27 6.84 -17.37
CA SER A 13 -6.42 5.70 -17.73
C SER A 13 -5.45 6.04 -18.86
N VAL A 14 -5.83 6.90 -19.81
CA VAL A 14 -4.97 7.37 -20.91
C VAL A 14 -3.98 8.41 -20.41
N SER A 15 -4.30 9.31 -19.47
CA SER A 15 -3.30 10.18 -18.82
C SER A 15 -2.40 9.46 -17.83
N THR A 16 -2.78 8.27 -17.34
CA THR A 16 -1.85 7.35 -16.66
C THR A 16 -1.05 6.46 -17.63
N PHE A 17 -1.51 6.30 -18.89
CA PHE A 17 -0.81 5.59 -19.96
C PHE A 17 -0.06 6.46 -20.97
N VAL A 18 -0.24 7.79 -20.96
CA VAL A 18 0.69 8.70 -21.60
C VAL A 18 1.99 8.42 -20.88
N ARG A 19 2.89 7.75 -21.61
CA ARG A 19 4.31 7.65 -21.33
C ARG A 19 4.88 9.07 -21.27
N CYS A 20 4.53 9.85 -20.26
CA CYS A 20 5.51 10.66 -19.58
C CYS A 20 6.41 9.65 -18.87
N GLN A 21 7.25 8.98 -19.66
CA GLN A 21 8.59 8.64 -19.23
C GLN A 21 9.20 9.99 -18.86
N SER A 22 8.94 10.45 -17.64
CA SER A 22 9.95 11.20 -16.93
C SER A 22 11.12 10.23 -16.87
N THR A 23 12.02 10.36 -17.83
CA THR A 23 13.35 9.74 -17.84
C THR A 23 14.19 10.21 -16.66
N ASP A 24 13.68 11.19 -15.89
CA ASP A 24 14.46 11.99 -14.97
C ASP A 24 14.26 11.56 -13.51
N ALA A 25 13.16 10.87 -13.18
CA ALA A 25 13.01 10.23 -11.89
C ALA A 25 13.83 8.91 -11.91
N GLY A 26 15.14 9.03 -11.65
CA GLY A 26 16.04 7.87 -11.57
C GLY A 26 15.53 6.79 -10.61
N SER A 27 16.14 5.61 -10.63
CA SER A 27 15.72 4.37 -9.91
C SER A 27 15.57 4.49 -8.39
N GLN A 28 15.78 5.68 -7.82
CA GLN A 28 15.79 6.02 -6.40
C GLN A 28 14.64 6.96 -5.99
N HIS A 29 13.65 7.20 -6.86
CA HIS A 29 12.50 8.04 -6.55
C HIS A 29 11.21 7.24 -6.47
N MET A 30 10.36 7.62 -5.52
CA MET A 30 8.96 7.21 -5.46
C MET A 30 8.06 8.37 -5.85
N ARG A 31 6.95 8.04 -6.51
CA ARG A 31 5.94 8.99 -6.96
C ARG A 31 4.74 8.95 -6.03
N THR A 32 4.37 10.07 -5.44
CA THR A 32 3.12 10.22 -4.68
C THR A 32 2.19 11.20 -5.37
N PRO A 33 0.89 10.89 -5.52
CA PRO A 33 -0.09 11.86 -5.99
C PRO A 33 -0.17 13.08 -5.07
N ASN A 34 -0.24 14.27 -5.67
CA ASN A 34 -0.52 15.50 -4.95
C ASN A 34 -2.04 15.62 -4.78
N VAL A 35 -2.53 15.31 -3.58
CA VAL A 35 -3.95 15.35 -3.26
C VAL A 35 -4.18 16.09 -1.97
N GLU A 36 -5.09 17.04 -2.04
CA GLU A 36 -5.65 17.71 -0.86
C GLU A 36 -6.94 16.98 -0.49
N VAL A 37 -7.07 16.61 0.80
CA VAL A 37 -8.25 15.92 1.30
C VAL A 37 -8.88 16.76 2.40
N GLU A 38 -10.11 17.21 2.20
CA GLU A 38 -10.86 18.01 3.15
C GLU A 38 -12.33 17.57 3.12
N ASN A 39 -12.97 17.36 4.28
CA ASN A 39 -14.41 17.07 4.38
C ASN A 39 -14.91 15.95 3.43
N PHE A 40 -14.18 14.83 3.35
CA PHE A 40 -14.46 13.72 2.42
C PHE A 40 -14.41 14.08 0.93
N MET A 41 -13.77 15.18 0.59
CA MET A 41 -13.48 15.60 -0.78
C MET A 41 -11.99 15.45 -1.03
N ALA A 42 -11.62 14.78 -2.12
CA ALA A 42 -10.26 14.75 -2.62
C ALA A 42 -10.13 15.73 -3.81
N ARG A 43 -9.06 16.53 -3.83
CA ARG A 43 -8.75 17.46 -4.92
C ARG A 43 -7.41 17.08 -5.56
N VAL A 44 -7.40 16.98 -6.88
CA VAL A 44 -6.22 16.62 -7.68
C VAL A 44 -6.01 17.65 -8.78
N ASP A 45 -4.80 18.17 -8.88
CA ASP A 45 -4.40 18.99 -10.02
C ASP A 45 -3.65 18.14 -11.07
N ALA A 46 -4.35 17.79 -12.15
CA ALA A 46 -3.85 17.05 -13.29
C ALA A 46 -3.52 17.96 -14.49
N THR A 47 -3.32 19.27 -14.30
CA THR A 47 -2.94 20.21 -15.37
C THR A 47 -1.49 20.05 -15.83
N GLY A 48 -0.69 19.28 -15.11
CA GLY A 48 0.68 18.90 -15.50
C GLY A 48 1.29 17.83 -14.59
N PRO A 49 2.35 17.12 -15.03
CA PRO A 49 2.95 16.04 -14.25
C PRO A 49 3.49 16.46 -12.88
N SER A 50 4.09 17.66 -12.79
CA SER A 50 4.59 18.25 -11.52
C SER A 50 3.48 18.63 -10.56
N ASN A 51 2.29 18.93 -11.09
CA ASN A 51 1.11 19.28 -10.29
C ASN A 51 0.43 18.01 -9.79
N GLN A 52 0.46 16.95 -10.61
CA GLN A 52 -0.19 15.68 -10.28
C GLN A 52 0.61 14.84 -9.29
N TYR A 53 1.93 14.95 -9.30
CA TYR A 53 2.79 14.10 -8.49
C TYR A 53 3.96 14.82 -7.87
N THR A 54 4.26 14.43 -6.63
CA THR A 54 5.54 14.69 -5.98
C THR A 54 6.46 13.48 -6.19
N TYR A 55 7.71 13.76 -6.54
CA TYR A 55 8.77 12.77 -6.63
C TYR A 55 9.68 12.89 -5.40
N THR A 56 9.65 11.87 -4.55
CA THR A 56 10.44 11.84 -3.31
C THR A 56 11.61 10.90 -3.49
N SER A 57 12.83 11.39 -3.26
CA SER A 57 14.01 10.52 -3.23
C SER A 57 13.96 9.59 -2.02
N VAL A 58 14.28 8.31 -2.19
CA VAL A 58 14.43 7.37 -1.07
C VAL A 58 15.50 7.81 -0.07
N LEU A 59 16.49 8.59 -0.52
CA LEU A 59 17.58 9.10 0.31
C LEU A 59 17.14 10.19 1.29
N SER A 60 15.98 10.83 1.07
CA SER A 60 15.41 11.78 2.03
C SER A 60 14.77 11.09 3.23
N SER A 61 14.58 9.77 3.17
CA SER A 61 14.09 8.95 4.27
C SER A 61 15.26 8.36 5.05
N SER A 62 15.21 8.44 6.38
CA SER A 62 16.16 7.74 7.23
C SER A 62 15.95 6.22 7.14
N LEU A 63 16.95 5.44 7.59
CA LEU A 63 16.76 4.02 7.83
C LEU A 63 15.63 3.83 8.84
N ILE A 64 14.72 2.89 8.61
CA ILE A 64 13.61 2.64 9.56
C ILE A 64 14.17 2.24 10.91
N TRP A 65 15.21 1.41 10.90
CA TRP A 65 15.92 0.94 12.07
C TRP A 65 17.41 1.29 11.97
N PRO A 66 18.02 1.87 13.01
CA PRO A 66 19.44 2.23 12.98
C PRO A 66 20.40 1.05 12.72
N ALA A 67 19.99 -0.17 13.08
CA ALA A 67 20.76 -1.39 12.85
C ALA A 67 20.70 -1.90 11.40
N TRP A 68 19.77 -1.39 10.58
CA TRP A 68 19.67 -1.79 9.18
C TRP A 68 20.76 -1.13 8.35
N THR A 69 21.20 -1.79 7.29
CA THR A 69 22.25 -1.25 6.42
C THR A 69 22.10 -1.78 5.00
N GLU A 70 22.32 -0.91 4.01
CA GLU A 70 22.36 -1.29 2.60
C GLU A 70 23.59 -2.15 2.25
N ALA A 71 24.62 -2.17 3.11
CA ALA A 71 25.82 -2.97 2.93
C ALA A 71 25.65 -4.44 3.38
N ALA A 72 24.49 -4.80 3.96
CA ALA A 72 24.25 -6.15 4.44
C ALA A 72 24.30 -7.17 3.29
N THR A 73 24.96 -8.30 3.53
CA THR A 73 24.99 -9.44 2.61
C THR A 73 23.62 -10.09 2.50
N SER A 74 22.85 -10.13 3.60
CA SER A 74 21.46 -10.55 3.62
C SER A 74 20.62 -9.60 4.46
N PHE A 75 19.35 -9.43 4.10
CA PHE A 75 18.43 -8.56 4.81
C PHE A 75 17.01 -9.09 4.66
N GLU A 76 16.21 -8.95 5.72
CA GLU A 76 14.79 -9.28 5.70
C GLU A 76 14.03 -8.25 6.54
N VAL A 77 12.97 -7.69 5.98
CA VAL A 77 12.07 -6.71 6.63
C VAL A 77 11.34 -7.36 7.80
N ILE A 78 10.87 -8.60 7.61
CA ILE A 78 10.24 -9.45 8.63
C ILE A 78 10.63 -10.91 8.39
N ASN A 79 10.80 -11.72 9.43
CA ASN A 79 11.21 -13.11 9.29
C ASN A 79 10.05 -14.07 8.94
N GLN A 80 10.37 -15.34 8.64
CA GLN A 80 9.40 -16.41 8.36
C GLN A 80 8.31 -16.55 9.44
N ASP A 81 8.68 -16.51 10.71
CA ASP A 81 7.73 -16.68 11.81
C ASP A 81 6.72 -15.53 11.82
N THR A 82 7.20 -14.31 11.58
CA THR A 82 6.37 -13.11 11.45
C THR A 82 5.46 -13.20 10.24
N VAL A 83 5.96 -13.65 9.08
CA VAL A 83 5.11 -13.87 7.88
C VAL A 83 3.95 -14.81 8.20
N SER A 84 4.21 -15.86 8.98
CA SER A 84 3.24 -16.90 9.32
C SER A 84 2.23 -16.44 10.40
N SER A 85 2.64 -15.56 11.31
CA SER A 85 1.82 -15.15 12.46
C SER A 85 1.09 -13.81 12.27
N LEU A 86 1.61 -12.91 11.43
CA LEU A 86 1.11 -11.53 11.30
C LEU A 86 -0.33 -11.51 10.71
N PRO A 87 -1.34 -10.98 11.44
CA PRO A 87 -2.73 -11.00 10.98
C PRO A 87 -2.98 -10.30 9.64
N GLY A 88 -2.26 -9.22 9.33
CA GLY A 88 -2.34 -8.57 8.02
C GLY A 88 -1.96 -9.48 6.83
N LEU A 89 -1.19 -10.53 7.07
CA LEU A 89 -0.77 -11.54 6.08
C LEU A 89 -1.66 -12.79 6.07
N LYS A 90 -2.63 -12.90 6.98
CA LYS A 90 -3.60 -14.00 6.98
C LYS A 90 -4.70 -13.76 5.96
N ALA A 91 -5.27 -14.85 5.46
CA ALA A 91 -6.44 -14.78 4.60
C ALA A 91 -7.63 -14.09 5.30
N PHE A 92 -8.53 -13.50 4.52
CA PHE A 92 -9.87 -13.20 5.03
C PHE A 92 -10.61 -14.50 5.39
N SER A 93 -11.50 -14.45 6.39
CA SER A 93 -12.41 -15.54 6.74
C SER A 93 -13.51 -15.77 5.69
N PHE A 94 -13.68 -14.83 4.78
CA PHE A 94 -14.68 -14.80 3.71
C PHE A 94 -14.03 -14.73 2.32
N THR A 95 -14.86 -14.94 1.29
CA THR A 95 -14.45 -14.87 -0.11
C THR A 95 -14.33 -13.41 -0.55
N ALA A 96 -13.10 -12.89 -0.59
CA ALA A 96 -12.83 -11.50 -0.96
C ALA A 96 -13.35 -11.13 -2.36
N ALA A 97 -13.40 -12.08 -3.29
CA ALA A 97 -13.87 -11.89 -4.67
C ALA A 97 -15.35 -11.50 -4.79
N GLU A 98 -16.18 -11.72 -3.77
CA GLU A 98 -17.57 -11.25 -3.81
C GLU A 98 -17.69 -9.75 -3.54
N CYS A 99 -16.57 -9.09 -3.19
CA CYS A 99 -16.57 -7.66 -3.02
C CYS A 99 -15.29 -6.96 -3.49
N GLN A 100 -15.43 -6.10 -4.50
CA GLN A 100 -14.32 -5.53 -5.27
C GLN A 100 -13.27 -4.83 -4.40
N VAL A 101 -13.66 -4.06 -3.38
CA VAL A 101 -12.70 -3.37 -2.51
C VAL A 101 -11.79 -4.34 -1.73
N PHE A 102 -12.33 -5.48 -1.29
CA PHE A 102 -11.57 -6.52 -0.60
C PHE A 102 -10.71 -7.31 -1.57
N GLU A 103 -11.27 -7.70 -2.71
CA GLU A 103 -10.53 -8.36 -3.78
C GLU A 103 -9.33 -7.51 -4.22
N GLN A 104 -9.54 -6.22 -4.47
CA GLN A 104 -8.49 -5.27 -4.82
C GLN A 104 -7.44 -5.15 -3.71
N SER A 105 -7.84 -5.16 -2.43
CA SER A 105 -6.89 -5.12 -1.31
C SER A 105 -5.97 -6.35 -1.25
N VAL A 106 -6.44 -7.51 -1.71
CA VAL A 106 -5.64 -8.74 -1.84
C VAL A 106 -4.76 -8.68 -3.08
N ASN A 107 -5.35 -8.36 -4.24
CA ASN A 107 -4.67 -8.34 -5.54
C ASN A 107 -3.58 -7.27 -5.64
N SER A 108 -3.77 -6.12 -4.99
CA SER A 108 -2.76 -5.05 -4.84
C SER A 108 -1.79 -5.29 -3.68
N HIS A 109 -2.04 -6.31 -2.86
CA HIS A 109 -1.33 -6.62 -1.62
C HIS A 109 -1.40 -5.52 -0.56
N LEU A 110 -2.37 -4.60 -0.66
CA LEU A 110 -2.51 -3.48 0.26
C LEU A 110 -2.72 -3.92 1.71
N LYS A 111 -3.64 -4.86 1.97
CA LYS A 111 -3.90 -5.35 3.34
C LYS A 111 -2.61 -5.85 4.00
N ALA A 112 -1.87 -6.68 3.27
CA ALA A 112 -0.63 -7.26 3.74
C ALA A 112 0.47 -6.20 3.92
N LEU A 113 0.60 -5.26 2.98
CA LEU A 113 1.54 -4.15 3.07
C LEU A 113 1.26 -3.27 4.30
N LEU A 114 -0.01 -2.96 4.59
CA LEU A 114 -0.43 -2.19 5.76
C LEU A 114 -0.09 -2.92 7.06
N GLY A 115 -0.36 -4.22 7.14
CA GLY A 115 -0.02 -5.04 8.31
C GLY A 115 1.49 -5.10 8.56
N ILE A 116 2.29 -5.29 7.50
CA ILE A 116 3.75 -5.28 7.61
C ILE A 116 4.24 -3.90 8.04
N ALA A 117 3.73 -2.83 7.44
CA ALA A 117 4.16 -1.48 7.77
C ALA A 117 3.84 -1.12 9.24
N ALA A 118 2.65 -1.47 9.74
CA ALA A 118 2.32 -1.28 11.16
C ALA A 118 3.25 -2.06 12.10
N HIS A 119 3.64 -3.28 11.72
CA HIS A 119 4.59 -4.07 12.48
C HIS A 119 5.99 -3.45 12.45
N VAL A 120 6.46 -3.03 11.28
CA VAL A 120 7.83 -2.53 11.06
C VAL A 120 8.02 -1.12 11.63
N TYR A 121 7.06 -0.21 11.45
CA TYR A 121 7.18 1.17 11.92
C TYR A 121 6.74 1.35 13.37
N LEU A 122 5.75 0.60 13.85
CA LEU A 122 5.11 0.83 15.14
C LEU A 122 5.22 -0.35 16.12
N ASN A 123 5.80 -1.49 15.70
CA ASN A 123 5.75 -2.75 16.45
C ASN A 123 4.33 -3.13 16.87
N ARG A 124 3.35 -2.90 15.98
CA ARG A 124 1.96 -3.28 16.19
C ARG A 124 1.57 -4.43 15.27
N THR A 125 1.00 -5.46 15.87
CA THR A 125 0.41 -6.58 15.16
C THR A 125 -1.04 -6.20 14.84
N ILE A 126 -1.29 -5.79 13.61
CA ILE A 126 -2.61 -5.32 13.18
C ILE A 126 -3.16 -6.18 12.05
N GLN A 127 -4.47 -6.45 12.09
CA GLN A 127 -5.24 -6.88 10.94
C GLN A 127 -5.98 -5.65 10.37
N PRO A 128 -5.60 -5.10 9.21
CA PRO A 128 -6.21 -3.85 8.73
C PRO A 128 -7.71 -4.00 8.43
N SER A 129 -8.51 -3.06 8.93
CA SER A 129 -9.92 -2.89 8.58
C SER A 129 -10.05 -2.20 7.22
N ILE A 130 -10.22 -3.00 6.18
CA ILE A 130 -10.53 -2.51 4.83
C ILE A 130 -11.93 -1.90 4.80
N SER A 131 -12.88 -2.41 5.61
CA SER A 131 -14.21 -1.82 5.76
C SER A 131 -14.15 -0.38 6.26
N TYR A 132 -13.40 -0.12 7.35
CA TYR A 132 -13.23 1.24 7.85
C TYR A 132 -12.56 2.13 6.81
N THR A 133 -11.50 1.63 6.17
CA THR A 133 -10.78 2.36 5.12
C THR A 133 -11.71 2.76 3.97
N ALA A 134 -12.58 1.86 3.53
CA ALA A 134 -13.55 2.09 2.47
C ALA A 134 -14.64 3.10 2.88
N LEU A 135 -15.17 3.02 4.11
CA LEU A 135 -16.18 3.96 4.61
C LEU A 135 -15.63 5.37 4.82
N ALA A 136 -14.40 5.48 5.32
CA ALA A 136 -13.75 6.75 5.59
C ALA A 136 -13.10 7.38 4.34
N ALA A 137 -13.25 6.75 3.17
CA ALA A 137 -12.73 7.24 1.91
C ALA A 137 -13.45 8.51 1.44
N PRO A 138 -12.78 9.38 0.67
CA PRO A 138 -13.45 10.49 0.00
C PRO A 138 -14.68 10.05 -0.80
N LYS A 139 -15.73 10.85 -0.72
CA LYS A 139 -17.02 10.67 -1.41
C LYS A 139 -17.08 11.39 -2.75
N SER A 140 -16.25 12.43 -2.90
CA SER A 140 -16.11 13.18 -4.15
C SER A 140 -14.65 13.36 -4.50
N LEU A 141 -14.37 13.38 -5.80
CA LEU A 141 -13.08 13.66 -6.39
C LEU A 141 -13.19 14.83 -7.34
N TYR A 142 -12.51 15.92 -7.03
CA TYR A 142 -12.37 17.07 -7.91
C TYR A 142 -11.05 16.97 -8.66
N THR A 143 -11.12 16.95 -9.98
CA THR A 143 -9.93 16.92 -10.85
C THR A 143 -9.87 18.18 -11.68
N LYS A 144 -8.82 18.97 -11.49
CA LYS A 144 -8.47 20.06 -12.39
C LYS A 144 -7.61 19.52 -13.53
N ALA A 145 -8.01 19.68 -14.78
CA ALA A 145 -7.29 19.11 -15.94
C ALA A 145 -7.15 20.12 -17.06
N LYS A 146 -6.11 19.96 -17.90
CA LYS A 146 -5.97 20.75 -19.14
C LYS A 146 -6.75 20.09 -20.28
N LEU A 147 -7.55 20.89 -20.99
CA LEU A 147 -8.21 20.51 -22.23
C LEU A 147 -7.89 21.54 -23.31
N GLY A 148 -6.96 21.21 -24.20
CA GLY A 148 -6.43 22.15 -25.19
C GLY A 148 -5.63 23.27 -24.51
N THR A 149 -6.02 24.53 -24.76
CA THR A 149 -5.42 25.72 -24.13
C THR A 149 -6.11 26.14 -22.83
N GLY A 150 -7.23 25.49 -22.46
CA GLY A 150 -8.01 25.79 -21.27
C GLY A 150 -7.81 24.80 -20.14
N GLU A 151 -8.31 25.17 -18.97
CA GLU A 151 -8.43 24.31 -17.79
C GLU A 151 -9.91 24.00 -17.55
N ILE A 152 -10.20 22.77 -17.14
CA ILE A 152 -11.53 22.32 -16.75
C ILE A 152 -11.47 21.74 -15.34
N GLU A 153 -12.58 21.84 -14.62
CA GLU A 153 -12.79 21.17 -13.35
C GLU A 153 -13.86 20.09 -13.52
N LEU A 154 -13.54 18.90 -13.02
CA LEU A 154 -14.40 17.73 -13.06
C LEU A 154 -14.74 17.37 -11.62
N ASP A 155 -16.03 17.24 -11.33
CA ASP A 155 -16.55 16.79 -10.04
C ASP A 155 -17.15 15.39 -10.22
N ASP A 156 -16.45 14.39 -9.70
CA ASP A 156 -16.86 12.99 -9.78
C ASP A 156 -17.27 12.48 -8.40
N SER A 157 -18.51 12.00 -8.30
CA SER A 157 -18.92 11.17 -7.18
C SER A 157 -18.15 9.84 -7.20
N VAL A 158 -17.57 9.50 -6.06
CA VAL A 158 -16.82 8.27 -5.86
C VAL A 158 -17.76 7.17 -5.40
N ALA A 159 -17.72 6.02 -6.08
CA ALA A 159 -18.46 4.84 -5.67
C ALA A 159 -18.11 4.44 -4.22
N GLN A 160 -19.11 4.03 -3.45
CA GLN A 160 -18.97 3.70 -2.03
C GLN A 160 -19.15 2.20 -1.75
N GLY A 161 -18.81 1.79 -0.54
CA GLY A 161 -18.94 0.41 -0.07
C GLY A 161 -18.08 -0.55 -0.89
N CYS A 162 -18.73 -1.48 -1.58
CA CYS A 162 -18.04 -2.56 -2.25
C CYS A 162 -17.22 -2.14 -3.47
N ASN A 163 -17.65 -1.05 -4.13
CA ASN A 163 -17.09 -0.60 -5.41
C ASN A 163 -16.14 0.60 -5.25
N VAL A 164 -15.69 0.90 -4.02
CA VAL A 164 -14.71 1.98 -3.79
C VAL A 164 -13.44 1.67 -4.58
N PRO A 165 -12.99 2.56 -5.47
CA PRO A 165 -11.76 2.32 -6.23
C PRO A 165 -10.56 2.28 -5.30
N TYR A 166 -9.67 1.31 -5.50
CA TYR A 166 -8.39 1.18 -4.81
C TYR A 166 -7.62 2.52 -4.67
N GLU A 167 -7.60 3.31 -5.74
CA GLU A 167 -6.88 4.59 -5.78
C GLU A 167 -7.43 5.63 -4.79
N ILE A 168 -8.67 5.49 -4.32
CA ILE A 168 -9.27 6.39 -3.34
C ILE A 168 -8.95 5.92 -1.91
N LEU A 169 -8.78 4.61 -1.68
CA LEU A 169 -8.47 4.06 -0.35
C LEU A 169 -7.21 4.68 0.25
N LYS A 170 -6.20 4.98 -0.57
CA LYS A 170 -4.94 5.59 -0.10
C LYS A 170 -5.16 6.95 0.57
N TYR A 171 -6.18 7.71 0.15
CA TYR A 171 -6.51 9.00 0.76
C TYR A 171 -7.15 8.82 2.14
N SER A 172 -8.02 7.82 2.28
CA SER A 172 -8.57 7.41 3.57
C SER A 172 -7.47 7.04 4.56
N LEU A 173 -6.50 6.23 4.10
CA LEU A 173 -5.36 5.79 4.89
C LEU A 173 -4.46 6.96 5.34
N GLN A 174 -4.26 7.96 4.47
CA GLN A 174 -3.45 9.13 4.79
C GLN A 174 -4.13 10.01 5.87
N THR A 175 -5.44 10.23 5.79
CA THR A 175 -6.16 11.13 6.70
C THR A 175 -6.61 10.46 7.99
N HIS A 176 -7.03 9.20 7.93
CA HIS A 176 -7.60 8.46 9.08
C HIS A 176 -6.68 7.37 9.61
N GLY A 177 -5.59 7.03 8.90
CA GLY A 177 -4.70 5.95 9.31
C GLY A 177 -5.30 4.55 9.12
N ILE A 178 -4.68 3.58 9.76
CA ILE A 178 -5.08 2.17 9.77
C ILE A 178 -5.84 1.89 11.06
N VAL A 179 -7.00 1.26 10.94
CA VAL A 179 -7.79 0.76 12.07
C VAL A 179 -7.69 -0.75 12.10
N ASP A 180 -7.56 -1.33 13.30
CA ASP A 180 -7.53 -2.78 13.48
C ASP A 180 -8.93 -3.39 13.30
N GLU A 181 -9.01 -4.56 12.67
CA GLU A 181 -10.23 -5.32 12.46
C GLU A 181 -10.94 -5.68 13.78
N SER A 182 -10.19 -5.87 14.87
CA SER A 182 -10.77 -6.06 16.20
C SER A 182 -11.55 -4.85 16.71
N CYS A 183 -11.32 -3.65 16.18
CA CYS A 183 -12.08 -2.44 16.49
C CYS A 183 -13.25 -2.25 15.51
N VAL A 184 -12.99 -2.32 14.19
CA VAL A 184 -14.01 -2.28 13.13
C VAL A 184 -13.84 -3.51 12.24
N PRO A 185 -14.69 -4.53 12.39
CA PRO A 185 -14.53 -5.81 11.69
C PRO A 185 -14.71 -5.68 10.18
N ASN A 186 -13.94 -6.45 9.41
CA ASN A 186 -14.18 -6.61 7.98
C ASN A 186 -15.42 -7.49 7.75
N GLU A 187 -15.53 -8.55 8.57
CA GLU A 187 -16.69 -9.42 8.68
C GLU A 187 -17.03 -9.68 10.15
N GLY A 188 -18.31 -9.84 10.47
CA GLY A 188 -18.77 -10.12 11.83
C GLY A 188 -20.24 -10.50 11.89
N PRO A 189 -20.80 -10.75 13.08
CA PRO A 189 -22.25 -10.89 13.24
C PRO A 189 -22.95 -9.57 12.92
N SER A 190 -24.18 -9.65 12.42
CA SER A 190 -25.06 -8.48 12.29
C SER A 190 -25.24 -7.79 13.65
N PRO A 191 -25.24 -6.45 13.74
CA PRO A 191 -25.20 -5.45 12.66
C PRO A 191 -23.79 -5.02 12.23
N ASN A 192 -22.73 -5.72 12.64
CA ASN A 192 -21.34 -5.35 12.38
C ASN A 192 -20.73 -6.10 11.17
N ASN A 193 -21.56 -6.75 10.35
CA ASN A 193 -21.11 -7.42 9.13
C ASN A 193 -20.95 -6.44 7.96
N TYR A 194 -19.86 -5.67 7.95
CA TYR A 194 -19.62 -4.67 6.90
C TYR A 194 -19.48 -5.28 5.52
N PHE A 195 -18.82 -6.43 5.38
CA PHE A 195 -18.74 -7.14 4.11
C PHE A 195 -20.12 -7.42 3.51
N THR A 196 -21.04 -8.00 4.28
CA THR A 196 -22.40 -8.30 3.82
C THR A 196 -23.20 -7.03 3.54
N GLN A 197 -23.05 -6.00 4.38
CA GLN A 197 -23.70 -4.71 4.14
C GLN A 197 -23.21 -4.05 2.86
N PHE A 198 -21.90 -4.05 2.59
CA PHE A 198 -21.36 -3.52 1.34
C PHE A 198 -21.83 -4.30 0.13
N LYS A 199 -21.88 -5.64 0.23
CA LYS A 199 -22.33 -6.52 -0.84
C LYS A 199 -23.80 -6.30 -1.18
N ASN A 200 -24.63 -6.05 -0.17
CA ASN A 200 -26.08 -5.96 -0.32
C ASN A 200 -26.61 -4.52 -0.47
N ALA A 201 -25.77 -3.50 -0.26
CA ALA A 201 -26.16 -2.10 -0.41
C ALA A 201 -26.49 -1.80 -1.89
N ALA A 202 -27.75 -1.44 -2.15
CA ALA A 202 -28.20 -1.03 -3.48
C ALA A 202 -27.79 0.42 -3.79
N THR A 203 -27.75 1.26 -2.75
CA THR A 203 -27.44 2.69 -2.82
C THR A 203 -26.47 3.10 -1.71
N GLU A 204 -25.88 4.29 -1.83
CA GLU A 204 -25.03 4.84 -0.76
C GLU A 204 -25.81 5.02 0.57
N ALA A 205 -27.11 5.30 0.50
CA ALA A 205 -27.95 5.46 1.70
C ALA A 205 -28.12 4.16 2.49
N ASP A 206 -27.90 3.00 1.86
CA ASP A 206 -27.97 1.69 2.50
C ASP A 206 -26.66 1.30 3.20
N LEU A 207 -25.60 2.09 3.02
CA LEU A 207 -24.31 1.84 3.66
C LEU A 207 -24.34 2.28 5.13
N PRO A 208 -23.66 1.54 6.02
CA PRO A 208 -23.54 1.94 7.41
C PRO A 208 -22.80 3.28 7.54
N PRO A 209 -23.12 4.08 8.57
CA PRO A 209 -22.34 5.28 8.86
C PRO A 209 -20.89 4.90 9.18
N ILE A 210 -19.97 5.84 8.93
CA ILE A 210 -18.56 5.69 9.31
C ILE A 210 -18.52 5.52 10.84
N PRO A 211 -17.97 4.41 11.35
CA PRO A 211 -17.84 4.22 12.79
C PRO A 211 -16.96 5.33 13.39
N THR A 212 -17.39 5.88 14.52
CA THR A 212 -16.59 6.85 15.30
C THR A 212 -15.99 6.21 16.56
N ARG A 213 -16.49 5.03 16.92
CA ARG A 213 -16.06 4.22 18.06
C ARG A 213 -15.82 2.78 17.63
N CYS A 214 -14.94 2.10 18.36
CA CYS A 214 -14.77 0.66 18.19
C CYS A 214 -16.07 -0.06 18.57
N ILE A 215 -16.45 -1.01 17.74
CA ILE A 215 -17.74 -1.71 17.78
C ILE A 215 -17.60 -3.20 18.11
N SER A 216 -16.36 -3.71 18.15
CA SER A 216 -16.04 -5.08 18.47
C SER A 216 -15.19 -5.19 19.75
N GLY A 217 -15.43 -6.24 20.54
CA GLY A 217 -14.44 -6.79 21.48
C GLY A 217 -14.08 -5.97 22.72
N GLY A 218 -15.04 -5.34 23.42
CA GLY A 218 -14.82 -4.79 24.77
C GLY A 218 -13.96 -3.51 24.85
N SER A 219 -13.40 -3.06 23.72
CA SER A 219 -12.71 -1.78 23.63
C SER A 219 -13.72 -0.69 23.32
N SER A 220 -14.49 -0.23 24.30
CA SER A 220 -15.38 0.92 24.16
C SER A 220 -14.56 2.21 24.14
N GLY A 221 -13.92 2.48 23.01
CA GLY A 221 -13.07 3.66 22.83
C GLY A 221 -13.31 4.32 21.48
N ASP A 222 -12.95 5.59 21.40
CA ASP A 222 -12.91 6.31 20.13
C ASP A 222 -11.91 5.64 19.20
N ILE A 223 -12.23 5.63 17.90
CA ILE A 223 -11.33 5.07 16.89
C ILE A 223 -10.06 5.91 16.83
N LYS A 224 -8.92 5.24 17.05
CA LYS A 224 -7.59 5.84 16.92
C LYS A 224 -6.85 5.12 15.80
N GLY A 225 -6.91 5.70 14.61
CA GLY A 225 -6.09 5.23 13.50
C GLY A 225 -4.60 5.28 13.86
N VAL A 226 -3.86 4.26 13.48
CA VAL A 226 -2.41 4.25 13.54
C VAL A 226 -1.84 4.68 12.19
N MET A 227 -0.59 5.14 12.16
CA MET A 227 0.06 5.58 10.93
C MET A 227 -0.67 6.72 10.18
N VAL A 228 -1.40 7.57 10.90
CA VAL A 228 -1.99 8.79 10.33
C VAL A 228 -0.90 9.66 9.69
N GLY A 229 -1.16 10.15 8.48
CA GLY A 229 -0.20 10.93 7.70
C GLY A 229 0.84 10.12 6.94
N MET A 230 0.76 8.78 6.94
CA MET A 230 1.55 7.97 6.02
C MET A 230 1.10 8.19 4.57
N LYS A 231 2.01 8.00 3.62
CA LYS A 231 1.76 8.06 2.18
C LYS A 231 2.00 6.71 1.53
N LEU A 232 1.25 6.45 0.46
CA LEU A 232 1.50 5.33 -0.45
C LEU A 232 2.27 5.85 -1.66
N GLY A 233 3.53 5.46 -1.78
CA GLY A 233 4.42 5.83 -2.88
C GLY A 233 4.43 4.77 -3.96
N SER A 234 4.32 5.17 -5.23
CA SER A 234 4.48 4.27 -6.37
C SER A 234 5.93 4.23 -6.83
N LEU A 235 6.47 3.02 -6.97
CA LEU A 235 7.77 2.74 -7.56
C LEU A 235 7.58 2.45 -9.04
N ILE A 236 8.16 3.31 -9.89
CA ILE A 236 7.97 3.23 -11.34
C ILE A 236 8.93 2.22 -11.95
N ASN A 237 10.20 2.25 -11.52
CA ASN A 237 11.22 1.37 -12.05
C ASN A 237 12.45 1.27 -11.12
N ILE A 238 12.64 0.13 -10.46
CA ILE A 238 13.92 -0.22 -9.82
C ILE A 238 14.58 -1.29 -10.70
N VAL A 239 15.76 -0.96 -11.22
CA VAL A 239 16.51 -1.80 -12.18
C VAL A 239 17.82 -2.34 -11.62
N ASP A 240 18.20 -1.93 -10.40
CA ASP A 240 19.47 -2.27 -9.80
C ASP A 240 19.32 -2.64 -8.32
N LEU A 241 20.22 -3.50 -7.85
CA LEU A 241 20.20 -4.03 -6.50
C LEU A 241 20.40 -2.93 -5.43
N THR A 242 21.26 -1.95 -5.71
CA THR A 242 21.56 -0.86 -4.77
C THR A 242 20.30 -0.06 -4.45
N ALA A 243 19.54 0.32 -5.47
CA ALA A 243 18.25 0.98 -5.32
C ALA A 243 17.26 0.12 -4.51
N LEU A 244 17.14 -1.17 -4.82
CA LEU A 244 16.28 -2.07 -4.05
C LEU A 244 16.66 -2.12 -2.56
N LYS A 245 17.97 -2.25 -2.25
CA LYS A 245 18.46 -2.28 -0.86
C LYS A 245 18.11 -0.99 -0.11
N MET A 246 18.22 0.18 -0.76
CA MET A 246 17.81 1.45 -0.18
C MET A 246 16.30 1.50 0.12
N PHE A 247 15.46 1.09 -0.84
CA PHE A 247 14.01 1.08 -0.60
C PHE A 247 13.61 0.16 0.54
N LEU A 248 14.16 -1.06 0.57
CA LEU A 248 13.81 -2.04 1.61
C LEU A 248 14.27 -1.61 3.01
N THR A 249 15.44 -1.00 3.14
CA THR A 249 15.99 -0.57 4.44
C THR A 249 15.44 0.78 4.93
N ARG A 250 14.90 1.61 4.04
CA ARG A 250 14.39 2.94 4.41
C ARG A 250 12.87 3.03 4.45
N LEU A 251 12.19 2.23 3.62
CA LEU A 251 10.72 2.28 3.50
C LEU A 251 10.03 0.95 3.86
N GLY A 252 10.81 -0.14 3.96
CA GLY A 252 10.31 -1.45 4.35
C GLY A 252 9.86 -2.28 3.15
N ALA A 253 8.84 -3.11 3.33
CA ALA A 253 8.40 -4.03 2.29
C ALA A 253 7.83 -3.31 1.05
N ILE A 254 7.98 -3.94 -0.11
CA ILE A 254 7.47 -3.43 -1.40
C ILE A 254 6.39 -4.38 -1.90
N ALA A 255 5.16 -3.90 -2.07
CA ALA A 255 4.11 -4.66 -2.75
C ALA A 255 4.16 -4.39 -4.25
N GLY A 256 4.32 -5.41 -5.10
CA GLY A 256 4.35 -5.15 -6.53
C GLY A 256 4.74 -6.32 -7.42
N VAL A 257 5.33 -5.96 -8.54
CA VAL A 257 5.67 -6.85 -9.65
C VAL A 257 7.18 -6.80 -9.88
N VAL A 258 7.80 -7.98 -9.95
CA VAL A 258 9.19 -8.15 -10.38
C VAL A 258 9.18 -8.83 -11.73
N LYS A 259 9.65 -8.15 -12.78
CA LYS A 259 9.91 -8.76 -14.08
C LYS A 259 11.37 -9.15 -14.16
N TYR A 260 11.66 -10.32 -14.71
CA TYR A 260 13.01 -10.84 -14.90
C TYR A 260 13.04 -11.79 -16.10
N THR A 261 14.22 -12.19 -16.56
CA THR A 261 14.40 -13.03 -17.77
C THR A 261 13.62 -14.36 -17.72
N GLY A 262 13.35 -14.89 -16.52
CA GLY A 262 12.61 -16.14 -16.32
C GLY A 262 11.12 -16.00 -16.06
N GLY A 263 10.56 -14.78 -16.04
CA GLY A 263 9.12 -14.59 -15.85
C GLY A 263 8.73 -13.30 -15.13
N THR A 264 7.55 -13.35 -14.50
CA THR A 264 7.01 -12.23 -13.73
C THR A 264 6.52 -12.76 -12.39
N TYR A 265 7.02 -12.14 -11.33
CA TYR A 265 6.57 -12.39 -9.97
C TYR A 265 5.63 -11.26 -9.51
N ARG A 266 4.58 -11.61 -8.77
CA ARG A 266 3.67 -10.66 -8.11
C ARG A 266 3.56 -11.03 -6.64
N GLY A 267 3.80 -10.07 -5.76
CA GLY A 267 3.76 -10.30 -4.32
C GLY A 267 4.40 -9.17 -3.54
N ILE A 268 4.92 -9.50 -2.36
CA ILE A 268 5.59 -8.56 -1.47
C ILE A 268 7.06 -8.92 -1.42
N ILE A 269 7.92 -7.97 -1.74
CA ILE A 269 9.38 -8.12 -1.60
C ILE A 269 9.74 -7.78 -0.17
N LEU A 270 10.38 -8.72 0.51
CA LEU A 270 10.72 -8.65 1.93
C LEU A 270 12.23 -8.54 2.17
N GLY A 271 13.08 -8.81 1.18
CA GLY A 271 14.52 -8.85 1.44
C GLY A 271 15.36 -9.50 0.37
N TRP A 272 16.60 -9.79 0.74
CA TRP A 272 17.54 -10.56 -0.06
C TRP A 272 18.37 -11.50 0.82
N THR A 273 18.81 -12.61 0.23
CA THR A 273 19.74 -13.57 0.85
C THR A 273 21.20 -13.19 0.59
N SER A 274 22.14 -13.88 1.25
CA SER A 274 23.59 -13.70 1.05
C SER A 274 24.07 -13.94 -0.39
N ASN A 275 23.28 -14.64 -1.18
CA ASN A 275 23.57 -14.97 -2.58
C ASN A 275 22.74 -14.08 -3.53
N ASP A 276 22.31 -12.90 -3.06
CA ASP A 276 21.52 -11.92 -3.80
C ASP A 276 20.22 -12.48 -4.41
N LYS A 277 19.61 -13.47 -3.77
CA LYS A 277 18.26 -13.97 -4.13
C LYS A 277 17.20 -13.19 -3.38
N LEU A 278 16.10 -12.85 -4.06
CA LEU A 278 14.97 -12.15 -3.43
C LEU A 278 14.23 -13.04 -2.43
N ILE A 279 13.91 -12.46 -1.27
CA ILE A 279 12.96 -13.00 -0.30
C ILE A 279 11.64 -12.29 -0.54
N VAL A 280 10.58 -13.07 -0.72
CA VAL A 280 9.26 -12.55 -1.09
C VAL A 280 8.15 -13.25 -0.32
N ALA A 281 6.97 -12.65 -0.27
CA ALA A 281 5.75 -13.27 0.22
C ALA A 281 4.65 -13.21 -0.84
N THR A 282 4.08 -14.37 -1.18
CA THR A 282 3.00 -14.51 -2.17
C THR A 282 1.68 -14.86 -1.52
N PRO A 283 0.55 -14.35 -2.05
CA PRO A 283 -0.76 -14.88 -1.67
C PRO A 283 -0.87 -16.35 -2.13
N ASN A 284 -1.35 -17.20 -1.25
CA ASN A 284 -1.65 -18.61 -1.43
C ASN A 284 -3.17 -18.79 -1.33
N GLY A 285 -3.83 -18.80 -2.49
CA GLY A 285 -5.28 -18.95 -2.61
C GLY A 285 -6.05 -17.61 -2.70
N PRO A 286 -7.37 -17.69 -2.96
CA PRO A 286 -8.20 -16.53 -3.33
C PRO A 286 -8.42 -15.54 -2.17
N ASN A 287 -8.24 -15.99 -0.93
CA ASN A 287 -8.50 -15.17 0.25
C ASN A 287 -7.24 -14.47 0.78
N GLY A 288 -6.08 -14.68 0.16
CA GLY A 288 -4.87 -13.88 0.40
C GLY A 288 -4.04 -14.25 1.63
N ALA A 289 -3.94 -15.53 2.01
CA ALA A 289 -2.95 -15.95 3.02
C ALA A 289 -1.55 -15.92 2.41
N TYR A 290 -0.57 -15.29 3.05
CA TYR A 290 0.76 -15.17 2.48
C TYR A 290 1.72 -16.28 2.90
N VAL A 291 2.56 -16.72 1.96
CA VAL A 291 3.64 -17.66 2.20
C VAL A 291 4.96 -17.04 1.77
N ARG A 292 5.97 -17.12 2.62
CA ARG A 292 7.33 -16.67 2.30
C ARG A 292 8.00 -17.65 1.34
N GLN A 293 8.72 -17.12 0.36
CA GLN A 293 9.50 -17.89 -0.60
C GLN A 293 10.82 -17.17 -0.88
N THR A 294 11.83 -17.93 -1.32
CA THR A 294 13.05 -17.38 -1.91
C THR A 294 12.98 -17.59 -3.42
N LEU A 295 13.16 -16.54 -4.21
CA LEU A 295 13.15 -16.65 -5.67
C LEU A 295 14.52 -17.05 -6.19
N ASP A 296 14.75 -18.35 -6.35
CA ASP A 296 16.04 -18.89 -6.82
C ASP A 296 16.40 -18.48 -8.24
N ALA A 297 15.41 -18.16 -9.07
CA ALA A 297 15.59 -17.75 -10.46
C ALA A 297 16.05 -16.28 -10.62
N ILE A 298 16.11 -15.52 -9.53
CA ILE A 298 16.48 -14.11 -9.55
C ILE A 298 17.76 -13.94 -8.74
N THR A 299 18.90 -14.04 -9.42
CA THR A 299 20.17 -13.54 -8.88
C THR A 299 20.29 -12.08 -9.25
N LEU A 300 20.13 -11.18 -8.28
CA LEU A 300 20.10 -9.72 -8.52
C LEU A 300 21.41 -9.20 -9.11
N ALA A 301 22.50 -9.97 -9.01
CA ALA A 301 23.80 -9.66 -9.59
C ALA A 301 23.95 -10.01 -11.08
N GLN A 302 23.07 -10.83 -11.67
CA GLN A 302 23.25 -11.39 -13.02
C GLN A 302 22.10 -11.12 -14.00
N GLY A 303 20.97 -10.59 -13.55
CA GLY A 303 19.77 -10.41 -14.37
C GLY A 303 19.37 -8.95 -14.58
N THR A 304 18.81 -8.64 -15.75
CA THR A 304 17.96 -7.47 -15.95
C THR A 304 16.62 -7.73 -15.26
N PHE A 305 16.43 -7.16 -14.07
CA PHE A 305 15.13 -7.15 -13.42
C PHE A 305 14.52 -5.75 -13.45
N GLU A 306 13.20 -5.70 -13.37
CA GLU A 306 12.41 -4.46 -13.30
C GLU A 306 11.41 -4.62 -12.15
N ILE A 307 11.52 -3.81 -11.10
CA ILE A 307 10.54 -3.80 -10.00
C ILE A 307 9.67 -2.56 -10.14
N ARG A 308 8.36 -2.79 -10.08
CA ARG A 308 7.33 -1.76 -9.93
C ARG A 308 6.47 -2.11 -8.74
N GLY A 309 6.01 -1.13 -7.99
CA GLY A 309 5.22 -1.46 -6.80
C GLY A 309 4.76 -0.25 -6.00
N THR A 310 4.31 -0.54 -4.79
CA THR A 310 3.84 0.39 -3.79
C THR A 310 4.64 0.20 -2.50
N VAL A 311 5.00 1.31 -1.88
CA VAL A 311 5.63 1.39 -0.56
C VAL A 311 4.80 2.28 0.37
N ILE A 312 4.93 2.07 1.66
CA ILE A 312 4.34 2.93 2.70
C ILE A 312 5.46 3.67 3.39
N PHE A 313 5.34 5.00 3.51
CA PHE A 313 6.35 5.84 4.14
C PHE A 313 5.74 7.07 4.81
N TYR A 314 6.51 7.73 5.68
CA TYR A 314 6.19 9.06 6.17
C TYR A 314 6.97 10.11 5.39
N GLU A 315 6.32 11.23 5.06
CA GLU A 315 7.02 12.34 4.42
C GLU A 315 7.86 13.12 5.46
N GLY A 316 9.12 13.37 5.10
CA GLY A 316 10.10 14.09 5.92
C GLY A 316 10.77 13.24 7.00
N ASN A 317 11.70 13.84 7.75
CA ASN A 317 12.42 13.22 8.89
C ASN A 317 11.52 13.06 10.13
N LYS A 318 10.25 12.66 9.97
CA LYS A 318 9.49 12.20 11.12
C LYS A 318 10.16 10.92 11.60
N THR A 319 10.91 11.04 12.69
CA THR A 319 11.54 9.92 13.36
C THR A 319 10.46 8.86 13.58
N PRO A 320 10.66 7.61 13.09
CA PRO A 320 9.77 6.52 13.47
C PRO A 320 9.65 6.51 15.00
N PRO A 321 8.47 6.19 15.57
CA PRO A 321 8.33 6.11 17.01
C PRO A 321 9.41 5.17 17.56
N THR A 322 10.22 5.70 18.47
CA THR A 322 11.39 5.02 19.03
C THR A 322 10.95 3.75 19.74
N ARG A 323 11.32 2.58 19.20
CA ARG A 323 11.35 1.33 19.95
C ARG A 323 12.75 1.15 20.54
N SER A 324 12.83 0.59 21.75
CA SER A 324 14.08 0.27 22.43
C SER A 324 14.87 -0.86 21.78
N ASP A 325 14.23 -1.76 21.01
CA ASP A 325 14.87 -2.97 20.51
C ASP A 325 14.42 -3.33 19.09
N PRO A 326 15.34 -3.42 18.10
CA PRO A 326 15.02 -3.92 16.76
C PRO A 326 14.59 -5.40 16.81
N PRO A 327 13.76 -5.88 15.87
CA PRO A 327 13.51 -7.31 15.73
C PRO A 327 14.83 -8.06 15.58
N THR A 328 15.00 -9.13 16.37
CA THR A 328 16.24 -9.89 16.53
C THR A 328 16.81 -10.28 15.16
N GLN A 329 17.84 -9.55 14.70
CA GLN A 329 18.48 -9.87 13.44
C GLN A 329 19.40 -11.08 13.63
N ASN A 330 19.29 -12.07 12.75
CA ASN A 330 20.38 -12.99 12.48
C ASN A 330 21.43 -12.28 11.60
N VAL A 331 22.11 -11.25 12.12
CA VAL A 331 23.26 -10.68 11.40
C VAL A 331 24.43 -11.63 11.56
N LYS A 332 24.64 -12.50 10.57
CA LYS A 332 25.93 -13.16 10.42
C LYS A 332 26.90 -12.15 9.80
N GLN A 333 27.57 -11.36 10.63
CA GLN A 333 28.77 -10.66 10.19
C GLN A 333 29.89 -11.71 10.00
N ASN A 334 30.41 -11.83 8.79
CA ASN A 334 31.63 -12.60 8.56
C ASN A 334 32.78 -11.90 9.28
N LYS A 335 33.18 -12.42 10.44
CA LYS A 335 34.51 -12.18 11.00
C LYS A 335 35.50 -12.98 10.16
N HIS A 336 36.02 -12.37 9.10
CA HIS A 336 37.28 -12.79 8.50
C HIS A 336 38.31 -11.66 8.72
N LEU A 337 39.03 -11.81 9.82
CA LEU A 337 40.44 -11.47 9.97
C LEU A 337 41.15 -12.78 10.34
#